data_AF-A0A923WDS6-F1
#
_entry.id   AF-A0A923WDS6-F1
#
_cell.length_a   1.000
_cell.length_b   1.000
_cell.length_c   1.000
_cell.angle_alpha   90.00
_cell.angle_beta   90.00
_cell.angle_gamma   90.00
#
_symmetry.space_group_name_H-M   'P 1'
#
loop_
_entity.id
_entity.type
_entity.pdbx_description
1 polymer ?
#
loop_
_entity_poly.entity_id
_entity_poly.type
_entity_poly.pdbx_seq_one_letter_code
_entity_poly.pdbx_strand_id
1 'polypeptide(L)'
;MVFPIGGSWRVPVAILVFVAGCICVSALSNKLRFNRLRKWMIAQRRGESLDSFVQALANPSLDSRVVEAVCTLFQSHLSFPIRPMDKLENLGLDRILEYDELLNTMALASGRSMENAPENPHFEPSVTTPELLIRFLCAQPRLTA
;
A
#
# COMPACT_ATOMS: atom_id res chain seq x y z
N MET A 1 -47.08 -14.74 37.95
CA MET A 1 -47.28 -15.51 36.70
C MET A 1 -46.18 -15.16 35.73
N VAL A 2 -45.64 -16.17 35.07
CA VAL A 2 -44.34 -16.22 34.41
C VAL A 2 -44.35 -15.39 33.12
N PHE A 3 -43.36 -14.50 32.95
CA PHE A 3 -43.08 -13.86 31.68
C PHE A 3 -42.64 -14.94 30.68
N PRO A 4 -43.25 -15.06 29.48
CA PRO A 4 -42.82 -16.05 28.51
C PRO A 4 -41.47 -15.60 27.92
N ILE A 5 -40.38 -16.17 28.43
CA ILE A 5 -39.05 -16.15 27.80
C ILE A 5 -39.09 -17.19 26.66
N GLY A 6 -39.98 -16.99 25.70
CA GLY A 6 -40.01 -17.71 24.44
C GLY A 6 -39.12 -16.97 23.44
N GLY A 7 -37.82 -16.87 23.76
CA GLY A 7 -36.86 -16.22 22.87
C GLY A 7 -36.91 -16.91 21.51
N SER A 8 -37.39 -16.23 20.48
CA SER A 8 -37.40 -16.78 19.12
C SER A 8 -35.98 -16.73 18.59
N TRP A 9 -35.17 -17.78 18.82
CA TRP A 9 -33.78 -17.94 18.34
C TRP A 9 -33.64 -17.71 16.82
N ARG A 10 -34.76 -17.76 16.08
CA ARG A 10 -34.87 -17.47 14.64
C ARG A 10 -34.53 -16.01 14.30
N VAL A 11 -34.88 -15.05 15.15
CA VAL A 11 -34.64 -13.61 14.90
C VAL A 11 -33.14 -13.27 14.96
N PRO A 12 -32.38 -13.62 16.03
CA PRO A 12 -30.94 -13.33 16.07
C PRO A 12 -30.15 -14.13 15.02
N VAL A 13 -30.56 -15.36 14.67
CA VAL A 13 -29.93 -16.13 13.58
C VAL A 13 -30.17 -15.48 12.23
N ALA A 14 -31.40 -15.01 11.95
CA ALA A 14 -31.69 -14.29 10.70
C ALA A 14 -30.87 -13.00 10.58
N ILE A 15 -30.70 -12.25 11.69
CA ILE A 15 -29.85 -11.06 11.73
C ILE A 15 -28.39 -11.42 11.47
N LEU A 16 -27.85 -12.47 12.09
CA LEU A 16 -26.46 -12.91 11.87
C LEU A 16 -26.21 -13.33 10.42
N VAL A 17 -27.14 -14.08 9.81
CA VAL A 17 -27.04 -14.49 8.40
C VAL A 17 -27.12 -13.26 7.47
N PHE A 18 -27.97 -12.29 7.78
CA PHE A 18 -28.07 -11.06 7.02
C PHE A 18 -26.79 -10.23 7.12
N VAL A 19 -26.25 -10.04 8.33
CA VAL A 19 -24.98 -9.33 8.55
C VAL A 19 -23.83 -10.04 7.85
N ALA A 20 -23.72 -11.36 7.98
CA ALA A 20 -22.72 -12.14 7.26
C ALA A 20 -22.87 -12.01 5.74
N GLY A 21 -24.10 -12.02 5.23
CA GLY A 21 -24.41 -11.76 3.83
C GLY A 21 -23.95 -10.38 3.38
N CYS A 22 -24.24 -9.33 4.16
CA CYS A 22 -23.80 -7.97 3.87
C CYS A 22 -22.28 -7.83 3.88
N ILE A 23 -21.58 -8.47 4.83
CA ILE A 23 -20.11 -8.49 4.88
C ILE A 23 -19.54 -9.19 3.65
N CYS A 24 -20.06 -10.37 3.29
CA CYS A 24 -19.62 -11.12 2.11
C CYS A 24 -19.83 -10.33 0.81
N VAL A 25 -21.01 -9.72 0.63
CA VAL A 25 -21.32 -8.89 -0.55
C VAL A 25 -20.42 -7.65 -0.59
N SER A 26 -20.19 -7.00 0.55
CA SER A 26 -19.30 -5.83 0.64
C SER A 26 -17.87 -6.20 0.30
N ALA A 27 -17.36 -7.31 0.84
CA ALA A 27 -16.02 -7.82 0.57
C ALA A 27 -15.85 -8.19 -0.91
N LEU A 28 -16.82 -8.90 -1.50
CA LEU A 28 -16.79 -9.27 -2.91
C LEU A 28 -16.87 -8.05 -3.83
N SER A 29 -17.73 -7.09 -3.50
CA SER A 29 -17.85 -5.83 -4.25
C SER A 29 -16.56 -5.03 -4.20
N ASN A 30 -15.91 -4.95 -3.04
CA ASN A 30 -14.59 -4.33 -2.92
C ASN A 30 -13.56 -5.06 -3.79
N LYS A 31 -13.47 -6.39 -3.70
CA LYS A 31 -12.53 -7.19 -4.50
C LYS A 31 -12.71 -6.97 -6.01
N LEU A 32 -13.96 -6.92 -6.48
CA LEU A 32 -14.26 -6.64 -7.88
C LEU A 32 -13.89 -5.21 -8.29
N ARG A 33 -14.14 -4.21 -7.44
CA ARG A 33 -13.74 -2.83 -7.69
C ARG A 33 -12.23 -2.70 -7.79
N PHE A 34 -11.47 -3.26 -6.84
CA PHE A 34 -10.00 -3.28 -6.88
C PHE A 34 -9.47 -3.94 -8.15
N ASN A 35 -10.03 -5.09 -8.54
CA ASN A 35 -9.61 -5.78 -9.77
C ASN A 35 -9.89 -4.97 -11.03
N ARG A 36 -11.02 -4.25 -11.10
CA ARG A 36 -11.34 -3.36 -12.22
C ARG A 36 -10.39 -2.17 -12.27
N LEU A 37 -10.14 -1.53 -11.13
CA LEU A 37 -9.18 -0.43 -11.02
C LEU A 37 -7.79 -0.88 -11.44
N ARG A 38 -7.33 -2.04 -10.98
CA ARG A 38 -6.03 -2.61 -11.38
C ARG A 38 -5.94 -2.85 -12.89
N LYS A 39 -6.96 -3.45 -13.50
CA LYS A 39 -7.00 -3.66 -14.96
C LYS A 39 -6.98 -2.34 -15.73
N TRP A 40 -7.71 -1.34 -15.23
CA TRP A 40 -7.74 -0.01 -15.84
C TRP A 40 -6.38 0.71 -15.72
N MET A 41 -5.72 0.61 -14.55
CA MET A 41 -4.37 1.16 -14.33
C MET A 41 -3.33 0.50 -15.25
N ILE A 42 -3.38 -0.83 -15.42
CA ILE A 42 -2.50 -1.55 -16.35
C ILE A 42 -2.68 -1.02 -17.79
N ALA A 43 -3.92 -0.81 -18.22
CA ALA A 43 -4.20 -0.32 -19.57
C ALA A 43 -3.71 1.12 -19.78
N GLN A 44 -3.89 2.00 -18.79
CA GLN A 44 -3.50 3.41 -18.89
C GLN A 44 -1.98 3.64 -18.87
N ARG A 45 -1.22 2.77 -18.21
CA ARG A 45 0.22 2.96 -17.97
C ARG A 45 1.10 2.11 -18.86
N ARG A 46 0.50 1.52 -19.90
CA ARG A 46 1.21 0.68 -20.85
C ARG A 46 2.17 1.56 -21.65
N GLY A 47 3.47 1.40 -21.40
CA GLY A 47 4.53 2.20 -22.02
C GLY A 47 5.15 3.26 -21.12
N GLU A 48 4.72 3.40 -19.87
CA GLU A 48 5.45 4.20 -18.88
C GLU A 48 6.75 3.47 -18.46
N SER A 49 7.83 4.21 -18.33
CA SER A 49 9.15 3.72 -17.96
C SER A 49 9.67 4.41 -16.70
N LEU A 50 10.79 3.93 -16.16
CA LEU A 50 11.47 4.56 -15.03
C LEU A 50 11.75 6.06 -15.29
N ASP A 51 12.11 6.44 -16.51
CA ASP A 51 12.36 7.84 -16.85
C ASP A 51 11.12 8.71 -16.68
N SER A 52 9.95 8.20 -17.07
CA SER A 52 8.68 8.91 -16.87
C SER A 52 8.35 9.08 -15.38
N PHE A 53 8.74 8.12 -14.54
CA PHE A 53 8.61 8.21 -13.09
C PHE A 53 9.54 9.28 -12.51
N VAL A 54 10.82 9.27 -12.89
CA VAL A 54 11.82 10.25 -12.44
C VAL A 54 11.42 11.66 -12.87
N GLN A 55 10.93 11.82 -14.11
CA GLN A 55 10.42 13.09 -14.61
C GLN A 55 9.20 13.57 -13.81
N ALA A 56 8.29 12.66 -13.45
CA ALA A 56 7.11 12.98 -12.66
C ALA A 56 7.43 13.31 -11.18
N LEU A 57 8.55 12.81 -10.64
CA LEU A 57 8.98 13.07 -9.26
C LEU A 57 9.38 14.54 -9.03
N ALA A 58 9.67 15.29 -10.11
CA ALA A 58 9.99 16.72 -10.14
C ALA A 58 11.13 17.19 -9.20
N ASN A 59 11.88 16.27 -8.59
CA ASN A 59 12.91 16.57 -7.61
C ASN A 59 14.23 15.88 -7.97
N PRO A 60 15.15 16.57 -8.67
CA PRO A 60 16.44 16.01 -9.07
C PRO A 60 17.42 15.82 -7.90
N SER A 61 17.10 16.32 -6.71
CA SER A 61 17.94 16.21 -5.50
C SER A 61 17.76 14.90 -4.72
N LEU A 62 16.84 14.02 -5.12
CA LEU A 62 16.61 12.74 -4.47
C LEU A 62 17.68 11.73 -4.89
N ASP A 63 18.10 10.88 -3.95
CA ASP A 63 19.14 9.88 -4.18
C ASP A 63 18.67 8.86 -5.23
N SER A 64 19.38 8.79 -6.35
CA SER A 64 19.03 7.91 -7.47
C SER A 64 18.99 6.44 -7.08
N ARG A 65 19.82 6.02 -6.10
CA ARG A 65 19.81 4.64 -5.59
C ARG A 65 18.54 4.32 -4.82
N VAL A 66 18.01 5.28 -4.07
CA VAL A 66 16.72 5.13 -3.36
C VAL A 66 15.58 5.03 -4.37
N VAL A 67 15.58 5.92 -5.38
CA VAL A 67 14.55 5.90 -6.44
C VAL A 67 14.57 4.58 -7.20
N GLU A 68 15.76 4.09 -7.59
CA GLU A 68 15.92 2.83 -8.31
C GLU A 68 15.49 1.62 -7.46
N ALA A 69 15.90 1.56 -6.19
CA ALA A 69 15.51 0.48 -5.28
C ALA A 69 13.99 0.42 -5.09
N VAL A 70 13.35 1.56 -4.85
CA VAL A 70 11.89 1.66 -4.68
C VAL A 70 11.17 1.26 -5.97
N CYS A 71 11.59 1.75 -7.13
CA CYS A 71 10.95 1.42 -8.41
C CYS A 71 11.10 -0.07 -8.76
N THR A 72 12.29 -0.62 -8.57
CA THR A 72 12.58 -2.03 -8.88
C THR A 72 11.78 -2.97 -7.98
N LEU A 73 11.73 -2.68 -6.67
CA LEU A 73 10.97 -3.48 -5.72
C LEU A 73 9.46 -3.31 -5.90
N PHE A 74 8.95 -2.16 -6.33
CA PHE A 74 7.55 -2.07 -6.72
C PHE A 74 7.24 -2.81 -8.02
N GLN A 75 8.14 -2.78 -9.01
CA GLN A 75 7.96 -3.53 -10.26
C GLN A 75 7.99 -5.05 -10.08
N SER A 76 8.67 -5.57 -9.07
CA SER A 76 8.61 -7.00 -8.76
C SER A 76 7.23 -7.43 -8.22
N HIS A 77 6.49 -6.52 -7.59
CA HIS A 77 5.17 -6.78 -7.01
C HIS A 77 4.00 -6.33 -7.91
N LEU A 78 4.24 -5.35 -8.78
CA LEU A 78 3.23 -4.75 -9.65
C LEU A 78 3.48 -5.11 -11.11
N SER A 79 2.43 -5.54 -11.80
CA SER A 79 2.47 -5.84 -13.25
C SER A 79 2.44 -4.58 -14.14
N PHE A 80 2.59 -3.39 -13.55
CA PHE A 80 2.49 -2.11 -14.24
C PHE A 80 3.39 -1.06 -13.59
N PRO A 81 3.81 -0.02 -14.33
CA PRO A 81 4.62 1.07 -13.81
C PRO A 81 3.89 1.82 -12.69
N ILE A 82 4.62 2.07 -11.60
CA ILE A 82 4.15 2.90 -10.49
C ILE A 82 4.34 4.38 -10.81
N ARG A 83 3.51 5.26 -10.25
CA ARG A 83 3.66 6.71 -10.35
C ARG A 83 3.91 7.34 -8.96
N PRO A 84 4.61 8.48 -8.86
CA PRO A 84 5.01 9.06 -7.57
C PRO A 84 3.84 9.37 -6.62
N MET A 85 2.70 9.79 -7.18
CA MET A 85 1.50 10.20 -6.45
C MET A 85 0.46 9.07 -6.31
N ASP A 86 0.80 7.83 -6.66
CA ASP A 86 -0.12 6.72 -6.47
C ASP A 86 -0.40 6.49 -5.00
N LYS A 87 -1.68 6.32 -4.65
CA LYS A 87 -2.04 5.86 -3.32
C LYS A 87 -1.68 4.38 -3.18
N LEU A 88 -0.82 4.04 -2.24
CA LEU A 88 -0.43 2.66 -1.94
C LEU A 88 -1.64 1.76 -1.63
N GLU A 89 -2.70 2.33 -1.03
CA GLU A 89 -3.98 1.65 -0.82
C GLU A 89 -4.65 1.19 -2.12
N ASN A 90 -4.60 2.01 -3.16
CA ASN A 90 -5.17 1.67 -4.46
C ASN A 90 -4.35 0.60 -5.18
N LEU A 91 -3.07 0.50 -4.84
CA LEU A 91 -2.16 -0.54 -5.31
C LEU A 91 -2.31 -1.84 -4.51
N GLY A 92 -3.04 -1.80 -3.38
CA GLY A 92 -3.21 -2.93 -2.45
C GLY A 92 -1.93 -3.27 -1.70
N LEU A 93 -0.98 -2.32 -1.62
CA LEU A 93 0.31 -2.48 -0.96
C LEU A 93 0.24 -2.13 0.54
N ASP A 94 -0.76 -1.34 0.95
CA ASP A 94 -1.09 -0.98 2.34
C ASP A 94 -1.54 -2.17 3.20
N ARG A 95 -2.07 -3.21 2.55
CA ARG A 95 -2.64 -4.42 3.18
C ARG A 95 -1.69 -5.61 3.13
N ILE A 96 -0.50 -5.42 2.57
CA ILE A 96 0.50 -6.48 2.55
C ILE A 96 1.06 -6.57 3.95
N LEU A 97 0.89 -7.72 4.59
CA LEU A 97 1.46 -8.04 5.92
C LEU A 97 2.99 -7.81 5.94
N GLU A 98 3.60 -7.81 4.77
CA GLU A 98 5.01 -7.62 4.46
C GLU A 98 5.35 -6.17 4.07
N TYR A 99 4.47 -5.17 4.24
CA TYR A 99 4.80 -3.78 3.88
C TYR A 99 6.04 -3.26 4.64
N ASP A 100 6.14 -3.58 5.93
CA ASP A 100 7.31 -3.25 6.75
C ASP A 100 8.56 -4.02 6.30
N GLU A 101 8.40 -5.25 5.83
CA GLU A 101 9.50 -6.07 5.28
C GLU A 101 9.96 -5.53 3.91
N LEU A 102 9.02 -5.12 3.06
CA LEU A 102 9.28 -4.47 1.78
C LEU A 102 10.00 -3.14 1.99
N LEU A 103 9.57 -2.35 2.98
CA LEU A 103 10.21 -1.10 3.38
C LEU A 103 11.66 -1.34 3.84
N ASN A 104 11.88 -2.32 4.71
CA ASN A 104 13.22 -2.70 5.17
C ASN A 104 14.10 -3.19 4.01
N THR A 105 13.53 -3.94 3.08
CA THR A 105 14.23 -4.43 1.87
C THR A 105 14.64 -3.25 0.97
N MET A 106 13.76 -2.27 0.78
CA MET A 106 14.06 -1.03 0.04
C MET A 106 15.16 -0.21 0.73
N ALA A 107 15.10 -0.10 2.06
CA ALA A 107 16.13 0.60 2.83
C ALA A 107 17.49 -0.08 2.68
N LEU A 108 17.57 -1.40 2.86
CA LEU A 108 18.80 -2.18 2.68
C LEU A 108 19.34 -2.08 1.25
N ALA A 109 18.49 -2.27 0.24
CA ALA A 109 18.89 -2.18 -1.17
C ALA A 109 19.42 -0.78 -1.55
N SER A 110 18.94 0.27 -0.87
CA SER A 110 19.40 1.64 -1.08
C SER A 110 20.51 2.08 -0.11
N GLY A 111 20.98 1.19 0.78
CA GLY A 111 22.03 1.47 1.75
C GLY A 111 21.60 2.42 2.87
N ARG A 112 20.33 2.35 3.30
CA ARG A 112 19.73 3.19 4.34
C ARG A 112 19.47 2.38 5.61
N SER A 113 19.77 2.97 6.76
CA SER A 113 19.45 2.37 8.06
C SER A 113 18.02 2.72 8.46
N MET A 114 17.34 1.76 9.07
CA MET A 114 15.99 1.92 9.64
C MET A 114 16.01 2.01 11.17
N GLU A 115 17.18 1.94 11.81
CA GLU A 115 17.30 1.92 13.29
C GLU A 115 16.67 3.14 13.96
N ASN A 116 16.84 4.33 13.38
CA ASN A 116 16.27 5.58 13.89
C ASN A 116 15.09 6.07 13.03
N ALA A 117 14.36 5.14 12.40
CA ALA A 117 13.18 5.47 11.62
C ALA A 117 12.19 6.41 12.36
N PRO A 118 11.91 6.24 13.66
CA PRO A 118 11.01 7.11 14.41
C PRO A 118 11.46 8.57 14.56
N GLU A 119 12.76 8.84 14.43
CA GLU A 119 13.33 10.19 14.54
C GLU A 119 13.28 10.96 13.21
N ASN A 120 12.90 10.29 12.12
CA ASN A 120 12.81 10.90 10.80
C ASN A 120 11.64 11.89 10.76
N PRO A 121 11.83 13.15 10.29
CA PRO A 121 10.75 14.13 10.13
C PRO A 121 9.61 13.68 9.22
N HIS A 122 9.86 12.68 8.38
CA HIS A 122 8.89 12.06 7.47
C HIS A 122 8.33 10.74 8.00
N PHE A 123 8.63 10.37 9.25
CA PHE A 123 8.01 9.26 9.97
C PHE A 123 6.60 9.66 10.41
N GLU A 124 5.72 9.85 9.43
CA GLU A 124 4.29 9.93 9.71
C GLU A 124 3.66 8.54 9.65
N PRO A 125 2.57 8.29 10.39
CA PRO A 125 1.91 6.98 10.45
C PRO A 125 1.33 6.49 9.11
N SER A 126 1.50 7.22 8.01
CA SER A 126 0.90 6.88 6.72
C SER A 126 1.75 7.40 5.56
N VAL A 127 2.89 6.74 5.32
CA VAL A 127 3.52 6.77 3.99
C VAL A 127 2.50 6.21 3.02
N THR A 128 1.81 7.09 2.31
CA THR A 128 0.64 6.76 1.48
C THR A 128 0.97 6.76 0.00
N THR A 129 2.12 7.32 -0.37
CA THR A 129 2.56 7.43 -1.77
C THR A 129 4.03 7.05 -1.94
N PRO A 130 4.43 6.55 -3.13
CA PRO A 130 5.82 6.26 -3.47
C PRO A 130 6.76 7.46 -3.33
N GLU A 131 6.28 8.67 -3.61
CA GLU A 131 7.09 9.87 -3.43
C GLU A 131 7.42 10.13 -1.96
N LEU A 132 6.43 10.04 -1.07
CA LEU A 132 6.66 10.20 0.37
C LEU A 132 7.60 9.10 0.89
N LEU A 133 7.47 7.89 0.38
CA LEU A 133 8.35 6.77 0.69
C LEU A 133 9.81 7.07 0.30
N ILE A 134 10.02 7.57 -0.92
CA ILE A 134 11.35 7.95 -1.40
C ILE A 134 11.93 9.09 -0.55
N ARG A 135 11.12 10.11 -0.21
CA ARG A 135 11.56 11.22 0.65
C ARG A 135 11.94 10.72 2.05
N PHE A 136 11.13 9.82 2.61
CA PHE A 136 11.40 9.17 3.89
C PHE A 136 12.74 8.42 3.86
N LEU A 137 12.95 7.54 2.89
CA LEU A 137 14.18 6.76 2.74
C LEU A 137 15.40 7.65 2.45
N CYS A 138 15.25 8.71 1.67
CA CYS A 138 16.32 9.68 1.43
C CYS A 138 16.75 10.42 2.70
N ALA A 139 15.81 10.67 3.63
CA ALA A 139 16.06 11.29 4.92
C ALA A 139 16.63 10.32 5.97
N GLN A 140 16.61 9.00 5.71
CA GLN A 140 17.28 8.03 6.58
C GLN A 140 18.80 8.12 6.48
N PRO A 141 19.53 7.87 7.59
CA PRO A 141 20.98 7.83 7.56
C PRO A 141 21.47 6.70 6.66
N ARG A 142 22.63 6.92 6.02
CA ARG A 142 23.28 5.88 5.21
C ARG A 142 23.90 4.85 6.15
N LEU A 143 23.80 3.57 5.77
CA LEU A 143 24.58 2.51 6.40
C LEU A 143 26.05 2.80 6.10
N THR A 144 26.79 3.25 7.11
CA THR A 144 28.25 3.32 7.03
C THR A 144 28.78 1.90 6.98
N ALA A 145 29.45 1.57 5.88
CA ALA A 145 30.20 0.32 5.75
C ALA A 145 31.30 0.19 6.81
#